data_AF-A0AAD7RIA9-F1
#
_entry.id   AF-A0AAD7RIA9-F1
#
_cell.length_a   1.000
_cell.length_b   1.000
_cell.length_c   1.000
_cell.angle_alpha   90.00
_cell.angle_beta   90.00
_cell.angle_gamma   90.00
#
_symmetry.space_group_name_H-M   'P 1'
#
loop_
_entity.id
_entity.type
_entity.pdbx_description
1 polymer ?
#
loop_
_entity_poly.entity_id
_entity_poly.type
_entity_poly.pdbx_seq_one_letter_code
_entity_poly.pdbx_strand_id
1 'polypeptide(L)'
;MENTEIHAVPNTLMVVGLACLGINFFARRMPWSPPASQAGRTSSHPSLLSPSSLPSSCWCYAMKGNLESSLKIGLKNGIPFNKDTDMPGRCFQKQTIDRLQMAFQCCGNTDFRDWFEVQWVSNCYLDFSTKNVKE
;
A
#
# COMPACT_ATOMS: atom_id res chain seq x y z
N MET A 1 -19.48 1.04 -1.84
CA MET A 1 -18.47 -0.03 -1.72
C MET A 1 -17.02 0.50 -1.76
N GLU A 2 -16.77 1.82 -1.81
CA GLU A 2 -15.39 2.37 -1.91
C GLU A 2 -14.61 2.41 -0.58
N ASN A 3 -15.30 2.55 0.57
CA ASN A 3 -14.61 2.66 1.87
C ASN A 3 -13.86 1.37 2.27
N THR A 4 -14.35 0.20 1.85
CA THR A 4 -13.73 -1.10 2.18
C THR A 4 -12.38 -1.31 1.50
N GLU A 5 -12.17 -0.76 0.31
CA GLU A 5 -10.90 -0.90 -0.43
C GLU A 5 -9.82 0.05 0.08
N ILE A 6 -10.18 1.22 0.60
CA ILE A 6 -9.21 2.16 1.19
C ILE A 6 -8.59 1.58 2.47
N HIS A 7 -9.39 0.88 3.29
CA HIS A 7 -8.90 0.22 4.50
C HIS A 7 -8.28 -1.15 4.24
N ALA A 8 -8.38 -1.70 3.02
CA ALA A 8 -7.82 -3.00 2.68
C ALA A 8 -6.29 -3.00 2.78
N VAL A 9 -5.60 -1.97 2.27
CA VAL A 9 -4.13 -1.89 2.28
C VAL A 9 -3.55 -1.76 3.70
N PRO A 10 -4.04 -0.85 4.57
CA PRO A 10 -3.59 -0.79 5.96
C PRO A 10 -3.91 -2.07 6.75
N ASN A 11 -5.11 -2.63 6.62
CA ASN A 11 -5.49 -3.86 7.33
C ASN A 11 -4.65 -5.05 6.89
N THR A 12 -4.35 -5.15 5.60
CA THR A 12 -3.53 -6.24 5.08
C THR A 12 -2.08 -6.14 5.54
N LEU A 13 -1.49 -4.95 5.55
CA LEU A 13 -0.19 -4.69 6.16
C LEU A 13 -0.16 -5.04 7.66
N MET A 14 -1.21 -4.69 8.41
CA MET A 14 -1.32 -5.05 9.83
C MET A 14 -1.42 -6.57 10.04
N VAL A 15 -2.24 -7.27 9.24
CA VAL A 15 -2.38 -8.74 9.33
C VAL A 15 -1.08 -9.44 8.98
N VAL A 16 -0.38 -9.00 7.92
CA VAL A 16 0.92 -9.56 7.54
C VAL A 16 1.96 -9.32 8.64
N GLY A 17 2.01 -8.11 9.21
CA GLY A 17 2.89 -7.80 10.34
C GLY A 17 2.64 -8.69 11.55
N LEU A 18 1.37 -8.88 11.94
CA LEU A 18 0.98 -9.77 13.03
C LEU A 18 1.31 -11.24 12.76
N ALA A 19 1.08 -11.71 11.53
CA ALA A 19 1.44 -13.07 11.13
C ALA A 19 2.96 -13.30 11.22
N CYS A 20 3.77 -12.35 10.73
CA CYS A 20 5.23 -12.42 10.86
C CYS A 20 5.70 -12.44 12.32
N LEU A 21 5.12 -11.61 13.18
CA LEU A 21 5.43 -11.60 14.61
C LEU A 21 5.06 -12.93 15.28
N GLY A 22 3.89 -13.50 14.96
CA GLY A 22 3.45 -14.81 15.44
C GLY A 22 4.41 -15.92 15.04
N ILE A 23 4.77 -16.00 13.76
CA ILE A 23 5.70 -17.01 13.24
C ILE A 23 7.06 -16.91 13.96
N ASN A 24 7.60 -15.70 14.14
CA ASN A 24 8.87 -15.48 14.84
C ASN A 24 8.78 -15.86 16.33
N PHE A 25 7.65 -15.60 16.99
CA PHE A 25 7.43 -15.98 18.39
C PHE A 25 7.43 -17.51 18.57
N PHE A 26 6.75 -18.24 17.68
CA PHE A 26 6.74 -19.70 17.73
C PHE A 26 8.08 -20.31 17.33
N ALA A 27 8.78 -19.74 16.34
CA ALA A 27 10.12 -20.19 15.95
C ALA A 27 11.15 -20.06 17.09
N ARG A 28 11.05 -19.01 17.92
CA ARG A 28 11.92 -18.83 19.10
C ARG A 28 11.63 -19.80 20.24
N ARG A 29 10.42 -20.38 20.28
CA ARG A 29 9.99 -21.27 21.36
C ARG A 29 10.32 -22.74 21.10
N MET A 30 10.68 -23.07 19.86
CA MET A 30 11.11 -24.42 19.48
C MET A 30 12.61 -24.59 19.75
N PRO A 31 13.04 -25.47 20.67
CA PRO A 31 14.44 -25.83 20.81
C PRO A 31 14.83 -26.69 19.60
N TRP A 32 15.63 -26.14 18.69
CA TRP A 32 16.17 -26.88 17.53
C TRP A 32 17.41 -27.73 17.87
N SER A 33 17.68 -27.98 19.15
CA SER A 33 18.80 -28.83 19.59
C SER A 33 18.26 -30.07 20.30
N PRO A 34 18.46 -31.30 19.78
CA PRO A 34 18.21 -32.48 20.58
C PRO A 34 19.19 -32.52 21.76
N PRO A 35 18.75 -32.92 22.97
CA PRO A 35 19.65 -33.07 24.10
C PRO A 35 20.70 -34.16 23.78
N ALA A 36 21.97 -33.86 24.07
CA ALA A 36 23.12 -34.76 23.84
C ALA A 36 23.05 -36.10 24.60
N SER A 37 22.01 -36.35 25.39
CA SER A 37 21.80 -37.55 26.20
C SER A 37 21.02 -38.68 25.50
N GLN A 38 20.60 -38.52 24.24
CA GLN A 38 19.90 -39.58 23.48
C GLN A 38 20.66 -40.03 22.23
N ALA A 39 21.98 -40.18 22.33
CA ALA A 39 22.85 -40.71 21.27
C ALA A 39 22.64 -42.21 20.93
N GLY A 40 21.48 -42.80 21.19
CA GLY A 40 21.28 -44.25 21.09
C GLY A 40 19.86 -44.76 20.80
N ARG A 41 18.90 -43.92 20.39
CA ARG A 41 17.55 -44.42 20.04
C ARG A 41 17.03 -43.84 18.73
N THR A 42 17.11 -44.70 17.71
CA THR A 42 16.36 -44.73 16.45
C THR A 42 16.01 -43.37 15.84
N SER A 43 16.84 -42.97 14.88
CA SER A 43 16.61 -41.88 13.93
C SER A 43 15.28 -42.04 13.20
N SER A 44 14.21 -41.43 13.70
CA SER A 44 13.12 -40.96 12.86
C SER A 44 13.42 -39.50 12.52
N HIS A 45 13.96 -39.32 11.32
CA HIS A 45 14.20 -38.01 10.73
C HIS A 45 12.99 -37.09 10.96
N PRO A 46 13.16 -35.85 11.45
CA PRO A 46 12.09 -34.88 11.30
C PRO A 46 12.02 -34.59 9.81
N SER A 47 11.01 -35.16 9.14
CA SER A 47 10.78 -34.99 7.72
C SER A 47 10.89 -33.52 7.35
N LEU A 48 11.98 -33.20 6.65
CA LEU A 48 12.23 -31.97 5.91
C LEU A 48 11.09 -31.80 4.90
N LEU A 49 10.02 -31.16 5.33
CA LEU A 49 9.06 -30.49 4.46
C LEU A 49 8.42 -29.43 5.34
N SER A 50 9.12 -28.31 5.54
CA SER A 50 8.47 -27.06 5.88
C SER A 50 7.71 -26.60 4.63
N PRO A 51 6.36 -26.70 4.57
CA PRO A 51 5.62 -26.24 3.41
C PRO A 51 5.21 -24.80 3.70
N SER A 52 6.16 -23.86 3.75
CA SER A 52 5.83 -22.46 4.08
C SER A 52 6.26 -21.44 3.04
N SER A 53 6.97 -21.84 1.98
CA SER A 53 7.42 -20.92 0.92
C SER A 53 6.35 -20.60 -0.12
N LEU A 54 5.35 -21.48 -0.30
CA LEU A 54 4.30 -21.32 -1.32
C LEU A 54 3.16 -20.37 -0.91
N PRO A 55 2.61 -20.40 0.33
CA PRO A 55 1.48 -19.52 0.67
C PRO A 55 1.87 -18.05 0.75
N SER A 56 3.10 -17.73 1.16
CA SER A 56 3.60 -16.34 1.23
C SER A 56 3.74 -15.72 -0.17
N SER A 57 4.29 -16.46 -1.13
CA SER A 57 4.41 -15.99 -2.52
C SER A 57 3.03 -15.77 -3.16
N CYS A 58 2.08 -16.69 -2.93
CA CYS A 58 0.71 -16.54 -3.41
C CYS A 58 0.00 -15.30 -2.84
N TRP A 59 0.25 -15.02 -1.55
CA TRP A 59 -0.29 -13.85 -0.86
C TRP A 59 0.22 -12.53 -1.46
N CYS A 60 1.51 -12.46 -1.84
CA CYS A 60 2.08 -11.30 -2.53
C CYS A 60 1.38 -11.00 -3.87
N TYR A 61 1.03 -12.04 -4.63
CA TYR A 61 0.30 -11.86 -5.89
C TYR A 61 -1.15 -11.45 -5.67
N ALA A 62 -1.84 -12.02 -4.68
CA ALA A 62 -3.21 -11.64 -4.35
C ALA A 62 -3.32 -10.16 -3.90
N MET A 63 -2.31 -9.65 -3.19
CA MET A 63 -2.30 -8.26 -2.72
C MET A 63 -1.99 -7.24 -3.82
N LYS A 64 -1.30 -7.64 -4.88
CA LYS A 64 -0.94 -6.74 -5.98
C LYS A 64 -2.18 -6.12 -6.64
N GLY A 65 -3.22 -6.92 -6.88
CA GLY A 65 -4.47 -6.44 -7.48
C GLY A 65 -5.21 -5.45 -6.59
N ASN A 66 -5.36 -5.78 -5.30
CA ASN A 66 -6.03 -4.90 -4.34
C ASN A 66 -5.29 -3.56 -4.17
N LEU A 67 -3.95 -3.59 -4.18
CA LEU A 67 -3.15 -2.38 -4.08
C LEU A 67 -3.37 -1.44 -5.27
N GLU A 68 -3.45 -1.97 -6.50
CA GLU A 68 -3.68 -1.16 -7.69
C GLU A 68 -5.07 -0.50 -7.66
N SER A 69 -6.10 -1.24 -7.26
CA SER A 69 -7.47 -0.71 -7.10
C SER A 69 -7.54 0.38 -6.03
N SER A 70 -6.97 0.13 -4.84
CA SER A 70 -6.92 1.12 -3.76
C SER A 70 -6.14 2.36 -4.16
N LEU A 71 -5.06 2.20 -4.93
CA LEU A 71 -4.26 3.32 -5.41
C LEU A 71 -5.04 4.17 -6.42
N LYS A 72 -5.74 3.54 -7.37
CA LYS A 72 -6.60 4.25 -8.35
C LYS A 72 -7.69 5.05 -7.64
N ILE A 73 -8.38 4.44 -6.69
CA ILE A 73 -9.43 5.12 -5.91
C ILE A 73 -8.84 6.25 -5.07
N GLY A 74 -7.70 6.00 -4.41
CA GLY A 74 -7.00 6.99 -3.62
C GLY A 74 -6.54 8.20 -4.44
N LEU A 75 -6.03 7.96 -5.65
CA LEU A 75 -5.58 9.01 -6.55
C LEU A 75 -6.75 9.81 -7.12
N LYS A 76 -7.82 9.12 -7.55
CA LYS A 76 -9.07 9.77 -8.01
C LYS A 76 -9.66 10.70 -6.95
N ASN A 77 -9.67 10.27 -5.69
CA ASN A 77 -10.18 11.07 -4.59
C ASN A 77 -9.18 12.13 -4.11
N GLY A 78 -7.88 11.93 -4.33
CA GLY A 78 -6.80 12.81 -3.91
C GLY A 78 -6.53 13.99 -4.86
N ILE A 79 -6.67 13.79 -6.17
CA ILE A 79 -6.38 14.79 -7.21
C ILE A 79 -7.10 16.14 -6.99
N PRO A 80 -8.40 16.18 -6.63
CA PRO A 80 -9.10 17.46 -6.39
C PRO A 80 -8.52 18.30 -5.25
N PHE A 81 -7.84 17.67 -4.29
CA PHE A 81 -7.21 18.37 -3.16
C PHE A 81 -5.86 19.00 -3.51
N ASN A 82 -5.32 18.74 -4.71
CA ASN A 82 -4.05 19.34 -5.13
C ASN A 82 -4.10 20.86 -5.25
N LYS A 83 -5.29 21.46 -5.40
CA LYS A 83 -5.47 22.91 -5.43
C LYS A 83 -5.34 23.55 -4.05
N ASP A 84 -5.55 22.80 -2.97
CA ASP A 84 -5.62 23.31 -1.60
C ASP A 84 -4.25 23.29 -0.90
N THR A 85 -3.17 23.70 -1.57
CA THR A 85 -1.81 23.69 -0.98
C THR A 85 -1.62 24.69 0.16
N ASP A 86 -2.46 25.71 0.21
CA ASP A 86 -2.36 26.81 1.16
C ASP A 86 -2.90 26.45 2.56
N MET A 87 -3.62 25.33 2.68
CA MET A 87 -4.10 24.83 3.98
C MET A 87 -3.05 23.95 4.68
N PRO A 88 -2.84 24.12 6.01
CA PRO A 88 -1.89 23.32 6.76
C PRO A 88 -2.27 21.83 6.69
N GLY A 89 -1.28 20.97 6.39
CA GLY A 89 -1.44 19.51 6.24
C GLY A 89 -1.75 19.03 4.82
N ARG A 90 -2.40 19.85 3.96
CA ARG A 90 -2.70 19.48 2.55
C ARG A 90 -1.46 19.45 1.67
N CYS A 91 -0.43 20.23 2.01
CA CYS A 91 0.87 20.22 1.32
C CYS A 91 1.53 18.82 1.32
N PHE A 92 1.42 18.06 2.42
CA PHE A 92 1.97 16.70 2.50
C PHE A 92 1.26 15.72 1.54
N GLN A 93 -0.05 15.89 1.37
CA GLN A 93 -0.83 15.07 0.46
C GLN A 93 -0.43 15.33 -1.00
N LYS A 94 -0.25 16.60 -1.39
CA LYS A 94 0.28 16.95 -2.70
C LYS A 94 1.68 16.36 -2.94
N GLN A 95 2.59 16.52 -1.98
CA GLN A 95 3.94 15.96 -2.08
C GLN A 95 3.92 14.43 -2.26
N THR A 96 2.98 13.75 -1.61
CA THR A 96 2.82 12.30 -1.73
C THR A 96 2.33 11.89 -3.12
N ILE A 97 1.35 12.62 -3.66
CA ILE A 97 0.82 12.40 -5.03
C ILE A 97 1.93 12.63 -6.07
N ASP A 98 2.66 13.74 -5.95
CA ASP A 98 3.73 14.10 -6.90
C ASP A 98 4.86 13.05 -6.87
N ARG A 99 5.27 12.60 -5.68
CA ARG A 99 6.27 11.53 -5.53
C ARG A 99 5.79 10.21 -6.14
N LEU A 100 4.53 9.85 -5.93
CA LEU A 100 3.94 8.64 -6.52
C LEU A 100 3.98 8.70 -8.05
N GLN A 101 3.52 9.80 -8.64
CA GLN A 101 3.48 9.98 -10.09
C GLN A 101 4.88 9.96 -10.72
N MET A 102 5.88 10.57 -10.07
CA MET A 102 7.28 10.46 -10.51
C MET A 102 7.84 9.04 -10.38
N ALA A 103 7.53 8.33 -9.29
CA ALA A 103 8.03 6.96 -9.08
C ALA A 103 7.45 5.97 -10.10
N PHE A 104 6.17 6.13 -10.46
CA PHE A 104 5.49 5.28 -11.44
C PHE A 104 5.54 5.82 -12.88
N GLN A 105 6.15 6.98 -13.11
CA GLN A 105 6.22 7.65 -14.42
C GLN A 105 4.83 7.78 -15.09
N CYS A 106 3.81 8.12 -14.30
CA CYS A 106 2.43 8.27 -14.74
C CYS A 106 1.89 9.67 -14.42
N CYS A 107 0.79 10.05 -15.06
CA CYS A 107 0.14 11.35 -14.83
C CYS A 107 -1.37 11.16 -14.80
N GLY A 108 -2.02 11.59 -13.71
CA GLY A 108 -3.46 11.38 -13.49
C GLY A 108 -3.76 9.99 -12.92
N ASN A 109 -5.04 9.63 -12.89
CA ASN A 109 -5.50 8.32 -12.43
C ASN A 109 -5.49 7.28 -13.57
N THR A 110 -5.99 7.67 -14.73
CA THR A 110 -5.95 6.90 -15.98
C THR A 110 -4.99 7.55 -16.96
N ASP A 111 -5.14 8.86 -17.15
CA ASP A 111 -4.39 9.65 -18.12
C ASP A 111 -4.22 11.09 -17.62
N PHE A 112 -3.32 11.83 -18.26
CA PHE A 112 -3.12 13.26 -17.98
C PHE A 112 -4.41 14.09 -18.16
N ARG A 113 -5.40 13.56 -18.89
CA ARG A 113 -6.69 14.20 -19.14
C ARG A 113 -7.53 14.38 -17.87
N ASP A 114 -7.31 13.54 -16.86
CA ASP A 114 -7.99 13.64 -15.58
C ASP A 114 -7.74 14.99 -14.89
N TRP A 115 -6.59 15.62 -15.18
CA TRP A 115 -6.28 16.96 -14.68
C TRP A 115 -7.06 18.08 -15.36
N PHE A 116 -7.67 17.84 -16.52
CA PHE A 116 -8.53 18.83 -17.15
C PHE A 116 -9.98 18.73 -16.66
N GLU A 117 -10.40 17.54 -16.21
CA GLU A 117 -11.73 17.35 -15.61
C GLU A 117 -11.82 17.95 -14.21
N VAL A 118 -10.68 18.10 -13.52
CA VAL A 118 -10.61 18.56 -12.14
C VAL A 118 -9.86 19.89 -12.08
N GLN A 119 -10.44 20.89 -11.44
CA GLN A 119 -9.75 22.17 -11.24
C GLN A 119 -8.59 22.01 -10.24
N TRP A 120 -7.37 21.93 -10.75
CA TRP A 120 -6.15 21.73 -9.96
C TRP A 120 -5.46 23.04 -9.55
N VAL A 121 -5.86 24.17 -10.15
CA VAL A 121 -5.37 25.50 -9.79
C VAL A 121 -6.26 26.09 -8.68
N SER A 122 -5.64 26.62 -7.62
CA SER A 122 -6.35 27.29 -6.53
C SER A 122 -7.10 28.52 -7.02
N ASN A 123 -8.30 28.75 -6.49
CA ASN A 123 -9.09 29.96 -6.76
C ASN A 123 -8.35 31.24 -6.35
N CYS A 124 -7.40 31.16 -5.41
CA CYS A 124 -6.60 32.31 -4.99
C CYS A 124 -5.69 32.84 -6.11
N TYR A 125 -5.37 32.01 -7.11
CA TYR A 125 -4.56 32.40 -8.26
C TYR A 125 -5.40 32.75 -9.49
N LEU A 126 -6.71 32.54 -9.43
CA LEU A 126 -7.63 32.80 -10.55
C LEU A 126 -8.31 34.16 -10.35
N ASP A 127 -8.07 35.08 -11.29
CA ASP A 127 -8.76 36.36 -11.31
C ASP A 127 -10.10 36.23 -12.07
N PHE A 128 -11.16 35.99 -11.31
CA PHE A 128 -12.53 35.88 -11.82
C PHE A 128 -13.11 37.20 -12.37
N SER A 129 -12.39 38.32 -12.27
CA SER A 129 -12.78 39.58 -12.90
C SER A 129 -12.56 39.58 -14.42
N THR A 130 -11.69 38.70 -14.92
CA THR A 130 -11.38 38.59 -16.36
C THR A 130 -12.30 37.58 -17.06
N LYS A 131 -12.86 37.95 -18.23
CA LYS A 131 -13.80 37.09 -18.98
C LYS A 131 -13.20 35.74 -19.36
N ASN A 132 -11.90 35.69 -19.64
CA ASN A 132 -11.17 34.49 -20.09
C ASN A 132 -11.05 33.39 -19.03
N VAL A 133 -11.33 33.68 -17.75
CA VAL A 133 -11.29 32.72 -16.64
C VAL A 133 -12.69 32.23 -16.26
N LYS A 134 -13.73 32.95 -16.71
CA LYS A 134 -15.13 32.70 -16.35
C LYS A 134 -15.87 31.85 -17.38
N GLU A 135 -15.36 31.82 -18.61
CA GLU A 135 -15.80 30.98 -19.73
C GLU A 135 -14.93 29.72 -19.84
#